data_AF-A0A7Y5GLK1-F1
#
_entry.id   AF-A0A7Y5GLK1-F1
#
_cell.length_a   1.000
_cell.length_b   1.000
_cell.length_c   1.000
_cell.angle_alpha   90.00
_cell.angle_beta   90.00
_cell.angle_gamma   90.00
#
_symmetry.space_group_name_H-M   'P 1'
#
loop_
_entity.id
_entity.type
_entity.pdbx_description
1 polymer ?
#
loop_
_entity_poly.entity_id
_entity_poly.type
_entity_poly.pdbx_seq_one_letter_code
_entity_poly.pdbx_strand_id
1 'polypeptide(L)'
;MNWYIETVKAYPIITAMIQFALLGTLGDMIAKWVVNKKIFLPFTSKVLVLKMLEWALLAVCIKYAFVGYGYFVQGLVDKGMLPSLNFFWEAFTISASMNLQFGPFLVLMHRLLDNLVAGENNWKNIDKGIYSLLWFWLPAHTVTFMLPKPFQIGLAALWSVVLGLILGFYNAKRK
;
A
#
# COMPACT_ATOMS: atom_id res chain seq x y z
N MET A 1 7.25 12.00 19.36
CA MET A 1 7.65 10.81 18.59
C MET A 1 7.45 9.51 19.38
N ASN A 2 7.85 9.46 20.66
CA ASN A 2 7.75 8.23 21.48
C ASN A 2 6.33 7.66 21.58
N TRP A 3 5.32 8.52 21.79
CA TRP A 3 3.92 8.10 21.86
C TRP A 3 3.46 7.32 20.61
N TYR A 4 3.91 7.74 19.42
CA TYR A 4 3.57 7.07 18.16
C TYR A 4 4.21 5.68 18.11
N ILE A 5 5.51 5.60 18.40
CA ILE A 5 6.26 4.34 18.38
C ILE A 5 5.66 3.35 19.38
N GLU A 6 5.34 3.81 20.59
CA GLU A 6 4.70 3.01 21.64
C GLU A 6 3.33 2.50 21.20
N THR A 7 2.51 3.38 20.62
CA THR A 7 1.16 3.01 20.16
C THR A 7 1.21 1.99 19.02
N VAL A 8 2.07 2.19 18.02
CA VAL A 8 2.22 1.25 16.89
C VAL A 8 2.77 -0.10 17.35
N LYS A 9 3.65 -0.12 18.36
CA LYS A 9 4.14 -1.37 18.95
C LYS A 9 3.05 -2.09 19.76
N ALA A 10 2.24 -1.34 20.52
CA ALA A 10 1.18 -1.90 21.35
C ALA A 10 -0.01 -2.43 20.53
N TYR A 11 -0.37 -1.73 19.44
CA TYR A 11 -1.56 -2.04 18.64
C TYR A 11 -1.25 -2.14 17.13
N PRO A 12 -0.34 -3.03 16.71
CA PRO A 12 0.25 -3.01 15.36
C PRO A 12 -0.78 -3.15 14.23
N ILE A 13 -1.84 -3.94 14.44
CA ILE A 13 -2.90 -4.16 13.44
C ILE A 13 -3.86 -2.97 13.41
N ILE A 14 -4.36 -2.55 14.58
CA ILE A 14 -5.31 -1.44 14.67
C ILE A 14 -4.69 -0.15 14.13
N THR A 15 -3.43 0.15 14.48
CA THR A 15 -2.75 1.33 13.93
C THR A 15 -2.54 1.23 12.42
N ALA A 16 -2.29 0.03 11.88
CA ALA A 16 -2.20 -0.16 10.43
C ALA A 16 -3.53 0.13 9.75
N MET A 17 -4.63 -0.43 10.28
CA MET A 17 -5.98 -0.19 9.81
C MET A 17 -6.32 1.29 9.78
N ILE A 18 -6.09 2.01 10.89
CA ILE A 18 -6.39 3.44 10.99
C ILE A 18 -5.56 4.25 9.97
N GLN A 19 -4.25 4.00 9.88
CA GLN A 19 -3.38 4.75 8.96
C GLN A 19 -3.79 4.55 7.49
N PHE A 20 -4.07 3.31 7.07
CA PHE A 20 -4.51 3.03 5.70
C PHE A 20 -5.94 3.51 5.44
N ALA A 21 -6.86 3.36 6.40
CA ALA A 21 -8.21 3.88 6.26
C ALA A 21 -8.22 5.38 5.99
N LEU A 22 -7.35 6.15 6.66
CA LEU A 22 -7.23 7.59 6.46
C LEU A 22 -6.44 7.94 5.19
N LEU A 23 -5.21 7.44 5.05
CA LEU A 23 -4.30 7.85 3.98
C LEU A 23 -4.60 7.19 2.63
N GLY A 24 -5.09 5.94 2.64
CA GLY A 24 -5.56 5.25 1.45
C GLY A 24 -6.77 5.97 0.86
N THR A 25 -7.79 6.23 1.68
CA THR A 25 -8.98 6.99 1.27
C THR A 25 -8.61 8.39 0.81
N LEU A 26 -7.68 9.06 1.49
CA LEU A 26 -7.18 10.36 1.07
C LEU A 26 -6.49 10.29 -0.31
N GLY A 27 -5.69 9.25 -0.57
CA GLY A 27 -5.09 9.02 -1.89
C GLY A 27 -6.13 8.89 -2.99
N ASP A 28 -7.20 8.14 -2.76
CA ASP A 28 -8.32 8.00 -3.69
C ASP A 28 -9.03 9.35 -3.96
N MET A 29 -9.21 10.16 -2.90
CA MET A 29 -9.81 11.49 -3.03
C MET A 29 -8.91 12.44 -3.83
N ILE A 30 -7.62 12.44 -3.53
CA ILE A 30 -6.63 13.29 -4.20
C ILE A 30 -6.54 12.97 -5.69
N ALA A 31 -6.58 11.69 -6.08
CA ALA A 31 -6.59 11.32 -7.49
C ALA A 31 -7.75 12.01 -8.24
N LYS A 32 -8.95 12.07 -7.62
CA LYS A 32 -10.10 12.77 -8.18
C LYS A 32 -9.94 14.29 -8.14
N TRP A 33 -9.32 14.85 -7.11
CA TRP A 33 -9.08 16.30 -7.02
C TRP A 33 -8.15 16.78 -8.12
N VAL A 34 -7.06 16.06 -8.37
CA VAL A 34 -6.09 16.39 -9.42
C VAL A 34 -6.74 16.31 -10.79
N VAL A 35 -7.52 15.26 -11.08
CA VAL A 35 -8.24 15.11 -12.35
C VAL A 35 -9.23 16.25 -12.60
N ASN A 36 -9.93 16.71 -11.56
CA ASN A 36 -10.95 17.77 -11.67
C ASN A 36 -10.41 19.17 -11.40
N LYS A 37 -9.12 19.32 -11.08
CA LYS A 37 -8.46 20.58 -10.68
C LYS A 37 -9.22 21.33 -9.58
N LYS A 38 -9.89 20.61 -8.68
CA LYS A 38 -10.74 21.16 -7.61
C LYS A 38 -10.71 20.25 -6.38
N ILE A 39 -10.70 20.84 -5.19
CA ILE A 39 -10.88 20.14 -3.92
C ILE A 39 -12.37 20.07 -3.60
N PHE A 40 -12.90 18.87 -3.39
CA PHE A 40 -14.31 18.61 -3.08
C PHE A 40 -14.46 17.25 -2.40
N LEU A 41 -15.57 16.94 -1.73
CA LEU A 41 -15.78 15.57 -1.25
C LEU A 41 -16.27 14.69 -2.42
N PRO A 42 -15.46 13.74 -2.93
CA PRO A 42 -15.81 13.06 -4.19
C PRO A 42 -16.63 11.78 -3.98
N PHE A 43 -17.00 11.48 -2.74
CA PHE A 43 -17.73 10.30 -2.32
C PHE A 43 -18.90 10.73 -1.43
N THR A 44 -20.02 10.02 -1.50
CA THR A 44 -21.08 10.16 -0.50
C THR A 44 -20.61 9.63 0.85
N SER A 45 -21.25 10.02 1.95
CA SER A 45 -20.85 9.58 3.30
C SER A 45 -20.81 8.04 3.43
N LYS A 46 -21.78 7.34 2.81
CA LYS A 46 -21.80 5.87 2.78
C LYS A 46 -20.59 5.29 2.05
N VAL A 47 -20.29 5.80 0.85
CA VAL A 47 -19.15 5.31 0.04
C VAL A 47 -17.82 5.63 0.72
N LEU A 48 -17.70 6.79 1.36
CA LEU A 48 -16.51 7.17 2.11
C LEU A 48 -16.21 6.17 3.24
N VAL A 49 -17.22 5.83 4.06
CA VAL A 49 -17.06 4.85 5.15
C VAL A 49 -16.69 3.47 4.59
N LEU A 50 -17.35 3.03 3.51
CA LEU A 50 -17.03 1.75 2.88
C LEU A 50 -15.59 1.70 2.35
N LYS A 51 -15.09 2.79 1.73
CA LYS A 51 -13.68 2.90 1.32
C LYS A 51 -12.71 2.86 2.50
N MET A 52 -13.03 3.52 3.60
CA MET A 52 -12.21 3.45 4.81
C MET A 52 -12.13 2.02 5.36
N LEU A 53 -13.25 1.29 5.34
CA LEU A 53 -13.30 -0.12 5.76
C LEU A 53 -12.54 -1.04 4.81
N GLU A 54 -12.66 -0.82 3.51
CA GLU A 54 -11.87 -1.52 2.48
C GLU A 54 -10.37 -1.35 2.73
N TRP A 55 -9.90 -0.12 2.88
CA TRP A 55 -8.50 0.17 3.16
C TRP A 55 -8.04 -0.42 4.50
N ALA A 56 -8.90 -0.37 5.53
CA ALA A 56 -8.62 -1.00 6.82
C ALA A 56 -8.44 -2.52 6.68
N LEU A 57 -9.30 -3.20 5.91
CA LEU A 57 -9.19 -4.64 5.66
C LEU A 57 -7.88 -4.98 4.93
N LEU A 58 -7.56 -4.24 3.86
CA LEU A 58 -6.31 -4.43 3.11
C LEU A 58 -5.08 -4.20 4.00
N ALA A 59 -5.15 -3.26 4.94
CA ALA A 59 -4.07 -2.96 5.87
C ALA A 59 -3.65 -4.15 6.72
N VAL A 60 -4.60 -5.01 7.11
CA VAL A 60 -4.31 -6.24 7.87
C VAL A 60 -3.44 -7.18 7.03
N CYS A 61 -3.85 -7.44 5.79
CA CYS A 61 -3.10 -8.26 4.85
C CYS A 61 -1.71 -7.68 4.56
N ILE A 62 -1.62 -6.36 4.34
CA ILE A 62 -0.35 -5.65 4.11
C ILE A 62 0.56 -5.78 5.33
N LYS A 63 0.04 -5.60 6.55
CA LYS A 63 0.84 -5.71 7.78
C LYS A 63 1.41 -7.11 7.95
N TYR A 64 0.62 -8.14 7.69
CA TYR A 64 1.10 -9.53 7.74
C TYR A 64 2.12 -9.81 6.65
N ALA A 65 1.91 -9.34 5.42
CA ALA A 65 2.89 -9.47 4.35
C ALA A 65 4.23 -8.79 4.71
N PHE A 66 4.21 -7.57 5.23
CA PHE A 66 5.43 -6.84 5.61
C PHE A 66 6.28 -7.60 6.64
N VAL A 67 5.62 -8.19 7.65
CA VAL A 67 6.33 -8.98 8.68
C VAL A 67 6.75 -10.33 8.10
N GLY A 68 5.83 -11.03 7.44
CA GLY A 68 6.03 -12.36 6.89
C GLY A 68 7.14 -12.43 5.85
N TYR A 69 7.17 -11.50 4.88
CA TYR A 69 8.23 -11.48 3.87
C TYR A 69 9.61 -11.08 4.44
N GLY A 70 9.64 -10.33 5.55
CA GLY A 70 10.88 -10.11 6.30
C GLY A 70 11.46 -11.43 6.81
N TYR A 71 10.63 -12.26 7.46
CA TYR A 71 11.05 -13.58 7.91
C TYR A 71 11.29 -14.57 6.77
N PHE A 72 10.56 -14.47 5.66
CA PHE A 72 10.80 -15.27 4.47
C PHE A 72 12.23 -15.07 3.94
N VAL A 73 12.64 -13.82 3.73
CA VAL A 73 14.00 -13.52 3.24
C VAL A 73 15.05 -13.94 4.26
N GLN A 74 14.86 -13.63 5.55
CA GLN A 74 15.77 -14.06 6.61
C GLN A 74 15.92 -15.59 6.64
N GLY A 75 14.81 -16.33 6.58
CA GLY A 75 14.82 -17.79 6.60
C GLY A 75 15.56 -18.40 5.40
N LEU A 76 15.49 -17.78 4.22
CA LEU A 76 16.27 -18.22 3.06
C LEU A 76 17.77 -17.99 3.26
N VAL A 77 18.17 -16.88 3.89
CA VAL A 77 19.58 -16.62 4.25
C VAL A 77 20.05 -17.65 5.29
N ASP A 78 19.27 -17.89 6.34
CA ASP A 78 19.61 -18.83 7.42
C ASP A 78 19.77 -20.27 6.91
N LYS A 79 19.05 -20.64 5.83
CA LYS A 79 19.15 -21.96 5.18
C LYS A 79 20.22 -22.02 4.09
N GLY A 80 21.00 -20.95 3.88
CA GLY A 80 22.02 -20.88 2.82
C GLY A 80 21.45 -20.85 1.40
N MET A 81 20.15 -20.58 1.24
CA MET A 81 19.49 -20.44 -0.07
C MET A 81 19.65 -19.03 -0.64
N LEU A 82 19.97 -18.04 0.21
CA LEU A 82 20.41 -16.71 -0.17
C LEU A 82 21.75 -16.39 0.52
N PRO A 83 22.63 -15.59 -0.10
CA PRO A 83 23.82 -15.10 0.58
C PRO A 83 23.45 -14.12 1.69
N SER A 84 24.38 -13.87 2.62
CA SER A 84 24.22 -12.78 3.59
C SER A 84 24.06 -11.44 2.85
N LEU A 85 22.97 -10.74 3.11
CA LEU A 85 22.65 -9.48 2.46
C LEU A 85 23.06 -8.30 3.34
N ASN A 86 23.55 -7.23 2.71
CA ASN A 86 23.67 -5.97 3.41
C ASN A 86 22.29 -5.31 3.56
N PHE A 87 22.23 -4.25 4.35
CA PHE A 87 21.01 -3.52 4.67
C PHE A 87 20.16 -3.13 3.45
N PHE A 88 20.78 -2.64 2.36
CA PHE A 88 20.05 -2.26 1.15
C PHE A 88 19.51 -3.49 0.41
N TRP A 89 20.36 -4.50 0.20
CA TRP A 89 19.95 -5.71 -0.53
C TRP A 89 18.92 -6.53 0.23
N GLU A 90 18.94 -6.53 1.56
CA GLU A 90 17.88 -7.11 2.38
C GLU A 90 16.54 -6.42 2.13
N ALA A 91 16.49 -5.08 2.25
CA ALA A 91 15.29 -4.30 2.01
C ALA A 91 14.75 -4.45 0.57
N PHE A 92 15.65 -4.45 -0.42
CA PHE A 92 15.31 -4.69 -1.82
C PHE A 92 14.75 -6.11 -2.03
N THR A 93 15.35 -7.12 -1.42
CA THR A 93 14.93 -8.52 -1.59
C THR A 93 13.59 -8.80 -0.92
N ILE A 94 13.32 -8.20 0.25
CA ILE A 94 12.01 -8.24 0.90
C ILE A 94 10.98 -7.55 -0.02
N SER A 95 11.30 -6.36 -0.52
CA SER A 95 10.43 -5.61 -1.43
C SER A 95 10.13 -6.38 -2.71
N ALA A 96 11.15 -6.91 -3.39
CA ALA A 96 10.99 -7.68 -4.62
C ALA A 96 10.15 -8.94 -4.37
N SER A 97 10.48 -9.72 -3.35
CA SER A 97 9.75 -10.95 -3.01
C SER A 97 8.27 -10.65 -2.72
N MET A 98 8.00 -9.64 -1.89
CA MET A 98 6.64 -9.25 -1.53
C MET A 98 5.86 -8.71 -2.73
N ASN A 99 6.44 -7.79 -3.51
CA ASN A 99 5.73 -7.16 -4.63
C ASN A 99 5.49 -8.12 -5.79
N LEU A 100 6.38 -9.09 -6.03
CA LEU A 100 6.21 -10.04 -7.13
C LEU A 100 5.26 -11.21 -6.77
N GLN A 101 5.19 -11.60 -5.50
CA GLN A 101 4.36 -12.73 -5.06
C GLN A 101 3.03 -12.27 -4.45
N PHE A 102 3.07 -11.41 -3.43
CA PHE A 102 1.88 -10.89 -2.75
C PHE A 102 1.25 -9.68 -3.45
N GLY A 103 2.06 -8.87 -4.14
CA GLY A 103 1.58 -7.69 -4.87
C GLY A 103 0.44 -7.98 -5.85
N PRO A 104 0.52 -9.01 -6.73
CA PRO A 104 -0.56 -9.32 -7.66
C PRO A 104 -1.86 -9.69 -6.94
N PHE A 105 -1.77 -10.49 -5.87
CA PHE A 105 -2.91 -10.81 -5.01
C PHE A 105 -3.53 -9.55 -4.42
N LEU A 106 -2.72 -8.65 -3.87
CA LEU A 106 -3.21 -7.40 -3.28
C LEU A 106 -3.89 -6.49 -4.31
N VAL A 107 -3.33 -6.36 -5.51
CA VAL A 107 -3.92 -5.55 -6.60
C VAL A 107 -5.28 -6.11 -7.02
N LEU A 108 -5.40 -7.43 -7.16
CA LEU A 108 -6.66 -8.08 -7.50
C LEU A 108 -7.70 -7.95 -6.38
N MET A 109 -7.29 -8.15 -5.12
CA MET A 109 -8.17 -7.98 -3.96
C MET A 109 -8.63 -6.55 -3.79
N HIS A 110 -7.74 -5.57 -3.93
CA HIS A 110 -8.11 -4.16 -3.91
C HIS A 110 -9.14 -3.89 -5.01
N ARG A 111 -8.90 -4.33 -6.26
CA ARG A 111 -9.88 -4.10 -7.33
C ARG A 111 -11.23 -4.78 -7.07
N LEU A 112 -11.23 -5.99 -6.52
CA LEU A 112 -12.46 -6.69 -6.15
C LEU A 112 -13.25 -5.91 -5.11
N LEU A 113 -12.59 -5.46 -4.04
CA LEU A 113 -13.24 -4.67 -2.98
C LEU A 113 -13.75 -3.33 -3.51
N ASP A 114 -12.97 -2.64 -4.34
CA ASP A 114 -13.32 -1.35 -4.92
C ASP A 114 -14.57 -1.47 -5.80
N ASN A 115 -14.67 -2.56 -6.58
CA ASN A 115 -15.85 -2.93 -7.37
C ASN A 115 -17.07 -3.20 -6.48
N LEU A 116 -16.90 -3.91 -5.36
CA LEU A 116 -18.00 -4.16 -4.40
C LEU A 116 -18.50 -2.87 -3.75
N VAL A 117 -17.59 -1.95 -3.40
CA VAL A 117 -17.95 -0.64 -2.84
C VAL A 117 -18.67 0.22 -3.87
N ALA A 118 -18.24 0.18 -5.13
CA ALA A 118 -18.86 0.93 -6.22
C ALA A 118 -20.18 0.31 -6.73
N GLY A 119 -20.41 -0.99 -6.51
CA GLY A 119 -21.52 -1.72 -7.12
C GLY A 119 -21.33 -1.92 -8.63
N GLU A 120 -20.08 -2.01 -9.09
CA GLU A 120 -19.72 -2.12 -10.51
C GLU A 120 -18.83 -3.35 -10.74
N ASN A 121 -18.67 -3.76 -12.00
CA ASN A 121 -17.74 -4.83 -12.39
C ASN A 121 -16.65 -4.30 -13.33
N ASN A 122 -15.77 -3.45 -12.80
CA ASN A 122 -14.75 -2.76 -13.60
C ASN A 122 -13.37 -3.43 -13.45
N TRP A 123 -12.92 -4.19 -14.45
CA TRP A 123 -11.57 -4.77 -14.48
C TRP A 123 -10.62 -4.07 -15.45
N LYS A 124 -11.04 -2.94 -16.04
CA LYS A 124 -10.20 -2.20 -16.97
C LYS A 124 -8.95 -1.68 -16.26
N ASN A 125 -7.83 -1.67 -16.99
CA ASN A 125 -6.52 -1.21 -16.52
C ASN A 125 -5.91 -2.02 -15.35
N ILE A 126 -6.34 -3.27 -15.13
CA ILE A 126 -5.75 -4.12 -14.09
C ILE A 126 -4.27 -4.43 -14.38
N ASP A 127 -3.92 -4.54 -15.67
CA ASP A 127 -2.55 -4.62 -16.18
C ASP A 127 -1.70 -3.46 -15.64
N LYS A 128 -2.19 -2.22 -15.68
CA LYS A 128 -1.49 -1.05 -15.14
C LYS A 128 -1.31 -1.12 -13.63
N GLY A 129 -2.30 -1.68 -12.92
CA GLY A 129 -2.20 -1.96 -11.49
C GLY A 129 -1.07 -2.95 -11.21
N ILE A 130 -0.98 -4.03 -11.96
CA ILE A 130 0.10 -5.02 -11.86
C ILE A 130 1.45 -4.40 -12.21
N TYR A 131 1.54 -3.62 -13.30
CA TYR A 131 2.77 -2.93 -13.67
C TYR A 131 3.25 -1.95 -12.60
N SER A 132 2.34 -1.32 -11.84
CA SER A 132 2.70 -0.44 -10.72
C SER A 132 3.50 -1.15 -9.63
N LEU A 133 3.37 -2.47 -9.50
CA LEU A 133 4.16 -3.27 -8.56
C LEU A 133 5.66 -3.17 -8.87
N LEU A 134 6.02 -3.05 -10.15
CA LEU A 134 7.40 -2.99 -10.60
C LEU A 134 7.98 -1.58 -10.52
N TRP A 135 7.31 -0.60 -11.12
CA TRP A 135 7.89 0.74 -11.28
C TRP A 135 7.64 1.65 -10.06
N PHE A 136 6.61 1.39 -9.26
CA PHE A 136 6.26 2.23 -8.12
C PHE A 136 6.45 1.48 -6.79
N TRP A 137 5.76 0.36 -6.58
CA TRP A 137 5.74 -0.27 -5.26
C TRP A 137 7.02 -0.99 -4.90
N LEU A 138 7.75 -1.58 -5.86
CA LEU A 138 9.07 -2.17 -5.60
C LEU A 138 10.05 -1.11 -5.07
N PRO A 139 10.33 0.02 -5.74
CA PRO A 139 11.23 1.03 -5.19
C PRO A 139 10.68 1.68 -3.90
N ALA A 140 9.37 1.97 -3.84
CA ALA A 140 8.75 2.57 -2.65
C ALA A 140 8.86 1.65 -1.42
N HIS A 141 8.60 0.35 -1.58
CA HIS A 141 8.73 -0.62 -0.49
C HIS A 141 10.19 -0.90 -0.14
N THR A 142 11.14 -0.83 -1.07
CA THR A 142 12.58 -0.91 -0.74
C THR A 142 12.95 0.21 0.24
N VAL A 143 12.59 1.46 -0.08
CA VAL A 143 12.79 2.60 0.84
C VAL A 143 12.07 2.37 2.17
N THR A 144 10.86 1.81 2.10
CA THR A 144 10.06 1.51 3.30
C THR A 144 10.74 0.49 4.21
N PHE A 145 11.29 -0.59 3.66
CA PHE A 145 11.96 -1.63 4.45
C PHE A 145 13.31 -1.19 5.02
N MET A 146 13.91 -0.13 4.46
CA MET A 146 15.07 0.54 5.08
C MET A 146 14.69 1.35 6.32
N LEU A 147 13.41 1.66 6.56
CA LEU A 147 13.03 2.37 7.79
C LEU A 147 12.97 1.44 9.02
N PRO A 148 13.13 1.97 10.24
CA PRO A 148 12.83 1.23 11.45
C PRO A 148 11.39 0.70 11.45
N LYS A 149 11.18 -0.53 11.96
CA LYS A 149 9.90 -1.25 11.90
C LYS A 149 8.65 -0.44 12.30
N PRO A 150 8.68 0.44 13.33
CA PRO A 150 7.51 1.24 13.68
C PRO A 150 7.04 2.23 12.60
N PHE A 151 7.92 2.65 11.69
CA PHE A 151 7.61 3.66 10.67
C PHE A 151 7.22 3.07 9.30
N GLN A 152 7.49 1.78 9.08
CA GLN A 152 7.31 1.15 7.77
C GLN A 152 5.85 1.23 7.28
N ILE A 153 4.88 0.94 8.15
CA ILE A 153 3.46 0.98 7.79
C ILE A 153 2.97 2.41 7.57
N GLY A 154 3.44 3.36 8.38
CA GLY A 154 3.10 4.78 8.20
C GLY A 154 3.57 5.28 6.83
N LEU A 155 4.81 4.96 6.45
CA LEU A 155 5.33 5.31 5.13
C LEU A 155 4.60 4.57 4.00
N ALA A 156 4.28 3.27 4.17
CA ALA A 156 3.51 2.51 3.19
C ALA A 156 2.13 3.15 2.92
N ALA A 157 1.44 3.61 3.97
CA ALA A 157 0.16 4.30 3.83
C ALA A 157 0.32 5.68 3.17
N LEU A 158 1.43 6.39 3.41
CA LEU A 158 1.75 7.63 2.70
C LEU A 158 2.00 7.40 1.20
N TRP A 159 2.57 6.27 0.80
CA TRP A 159 2.72 5.94 -0.62
C TRP A 159 1.37 5.85 -1.35
N SER A 160 0.27 5.50 -0.68
CA SER A 160 -1.08 5.55 -1.27
C SER A 160 -1.49 6.97 -1.68
N VAL A 161 -1.13 7.97 -0.88
CA VAL A 161 -1.35 9.40 -1.18
C VAL A 161 -0.53 9.82 -2.40
N VAL A 162 0.76 9.45 -2.41
CA VAL A 162 1.69 9.77 -3.50
C VAL A 162 1.24 9.12 -4.81
N LEU A 163 0.82 7.85 -4.78
CA LEU A 163 0.31 7.17 -5.96
C LEU A 163 -0.99 7.83 -6.45
N GLY A 164 -1.88 8.22 -5.53
CA GLY A 164 -3.10 8.97 -5.85
C GLY A 164 -2.80 10.27 -6.60
N LEU A 165 -1.79 11.03 -6.17
CA LEU A 165 -1.30 12.22 -6.88
C LEU A 165 -0.81 11.88 -8.29
N ILE A 166 0.10 10.90 -8.42
CA ILE A 166 0.71 10.53 -9.71
C ILE A 166 -0.35 10.08 -10.72
N LEU A 167 -1.26 9.20 -10.29
CA LEU A 167 -2.34 8.70 -11.14
C LEU A 167 -3.34 9.81 -11.50
N GLY A 168 -3.61 10.72 -10.56
CA GLY A 168 -4.41 11.91 -10.80
C GLY A 168 -3.83 12.76 -11.94
N PHE A 169 -2.53 13.05 -11.92
CA PHE A 169 -1.86 13.82 -12.98
C PHE A 169 -1.88 13.10 -14.33
N TYR A 170 -1.63 11.79 -14.34
CA TYR A 170 -1.64 11.01 -15.57
C TYR A 170 -3.02 10.99 -16.24
N ASN A 171 -4.08 10.85 -15.45
CA ASN A 171 -5.46 10.84 -15.95
C ASN A 171 -5.96 12.24 -16.33
N ALA A 172 -5.49 13.29 -15.66
CA ALA A 172 -5.82 14.68 -16.01
C ALA A 172 -5.33 15.07 -17.42
N LYS A 173 -4.19 14.54 -17.87
CA LYS A 173 -3.63 14.80 -19.21
C LYS A 173 -4.35 14.07 -20.36
N ARG A 174 -5.21 13.09 -20.04
CA ARG A 174 -5.94 12.28 -21.04
C ARG A 174 -7.36 12.78 -21.31
N LYS A 175 -7.80 13.84 -20.61
CA LYS A 175 -9.02 14.60 -20.92
C LYS A 175 -8.63 15.82 -21.75
#